data_AF-D2XMZ1-F1
#
_entry.id   AF-D2XMZ1-F1
#
_cell.length_a   1.000
_cell.length_b   1.000
_cell.length_c   1.000
_cell.angle_alpha   90.00
_cell.angle_beta   90.00
_cell.angle_gamma   90.00
#
_symmetry.space_group_name_H-M   'P 1'
#
loop_
_entity.id
_entity.type
_entity.pdbx_description
1 polymer ?
#
loop_
_entity_poly.entity_id
_entity_poly.type
_entity_poly.pdbx_seq_one_letter_code
_entity_poly.pdbx_strand_id
1 'polypeptide(L)' 'ILGFETTASTLATLCYNLAIRPEIQDRLRDEINKVMDNHDGRIDYDSVHHMRYLEACINENLRIMP' A
#
# COMPACT_ATOMS: atom_id res chain seq x y z
N ILE A 1 21.53 5.85 2.04
CA ILE A 1 21.19 6.75 0.91
C ILE A 1 20.49 5.96 -0.21
N LEU A 2 20.99 4.79 -0.63
CA LEU A 2 20.34 3.95 -1.66
C LEU A 2 18.85 3.64 -1.38
N GLY A 3 18.49 3.20 -0.17
CA GLY A 3 17.08 2.88 0.15
C GLY A 3 16.12 4.08 0.10
N PHE A 4 16.59 5.31 0.30
CA PHE A 4 15.71 6.47 0.28
C PHE A 4 15.23 6.81 -1.13
N GLU A 5 16.15 6.83 -2.11
CA GLU A 5 15.79 7.06 -3.51
C GLU A 5 14.91 5.93 -4.06
N THR A 6 15.22 4.68 -3.73
CA THR A 6 14.43 3.53 -4.20
C THR A 6 13.04 3.54 -3.58
N THR A 7 12.91 3.71 -2.26
CA THR A 7 11.60 3.75 -1.59
C THR A 7 10.76 4.95 -2.02
N ALA A 8 11.36 6.13 -2.20
CA ALA A 8 10.65 7.29 -2.70
C ALA A 8 10.10 7.07 -4.12
N SER A 9 10.89 6.44 -4.99
CA SER A 9 10.49 6.14 -6.37
C SER A 9 9.39 5.06 -6.42
N THR A 10 9.51 4.00 -5.61
CA THR A 10 8.47 2.97 -5.47
C THR A 10 7.16 3.57 -4.97
N LEU A 11 7.22 4.45 -3.96
CA LEU A 11 6.02 5.09 -3.43
C LEU A 11 5.37 6.03 -4.45
N ALA A 12 6.17 6.84 -5.15
CA ALA A 12 5.66 7.75 -6.17
C ALA A 12 4.93 7.00 -7.30
N THR A 13 5.53 5.91 -7.78
CA THR A 13 4.95 5.09 -8.86
C THR A 13 3.76 4.26 -8.40
N LEU A 14 3.77 3.74 -7.18
CA LEU A 14 2.62 3.09 -6.58
C LEU A 14 1.44 4.06 -6.48
N CYS A 15 1.66 5.27 -5.94
CA CYS A 15 0.65 6.31 -5.84
C CYS A 15 0.10 6.70 -7.22
N TYR A 16 0.97 6.80 -8.24
CA TYR A 16 0.55 7.05 -9.61
C TYR A 16 -0.35 5.92 -10.15
N ASN A 17 0.07 4.66 -9.99
CA ASN A 17 -0.68 3.49 -10.43
C ASN A 17 -2.06 3.37 -9.74
N LEU A 18 -2.15 3.76 -8.47
CA LEU A 18 -3.42 3.83 -7.73
C LEU A 18 -4.30 4.99 -8.22
N ALA A 19 -3.71 6.16 -8.48
CA ALA A 19 -4.46 7.34 -8.93
C ALA A 19 -5.11 7.14 -10.31
N ILE A 20 -4.48 6.37 -11.22
CA ILE A 20 -5.06 6.03 -12.52
C ILE A 20 -6.03 4.85 -12.47
N ARG A 21 -6.16 4.16 -11.33
CA ARG A 21 -7.05 3.00 -11.11
C ARG A 21 -7.91 3.21 -9.85
N PRO A 22 -8.92 4.10 -9.90
CA PRO A 22 -9.72 4.47 -8.74
C PRO A 22 -10.41 3.26 -8.08
N GLU A 23 -10.86 2.28 -8.86
CA GLU A 23 -11.43 1.03 -8.37
C GLU A 23 -10.49 0.21 -7.46
N ILE A 24 -9.19 0.22 -7.77
CA ILE A 24 -8.15 -0.45 -6.98
C ILE A 24 -7.83 0.37 -5.74
N GLN A 25 -7.78 1.69 -5.89
CA GLN A 25 -7.58 2.62 -4.77
C GLN A 25 -8.70 2.52 -3.74
N ASP A 26 -9.95 2.47 -4.17
CA ASP A 26 -11.11 2.35 -3.29
C ASP A 26 -11.10 1.00 -2.56
N ARG A 27 -10.82 -0.10 -3.28
CA ARG A 27 -10.67 -1.41 -2.67
C ARG A 27 -9.55 -1.47 -1.62
N LEU A 28 -8.41 -0.82 -1.91
CA LEU A 28 -7.30 -0.72 -0.98
C LEU A 28 -7.67 0.11 0.25
N ARG A 29 -8.35 1.24 0.05
CA ARG A 29 -8.84 2.09 1.15
C ARG A 29 -9.86 1.34 2.02
N ASP A 30 -10.74 0.54 1.43
CA ASP A 30 -11.68 -0.29 2.17
C ASP A 30 -10.97 -1.35 3.02
N GLU A 31 -9.90 -1.98 2.52
CA GLU A 31 -9.08 -2.89 3.32
C GLU A 31 -8.45 -2.15 4.50
N ILE A 32 -7.81 -1.00 4.24
CA ILE A 32 -7.14 -0.21 5.28
C ILE A 32 -8.16 0.19 6.36
N ASN A 33 -9.32 0.71 5.99
CA ASN A 33 -10.36 1.10 6.94
C ASN A 33 -10.83 -0.11 7.77
N LYS A 34 -11.07 -1.27 7.16
CA LYS A 34 -11.45 -2.49 7.89
C LYS A 34 -10.39 -2.95 8.89
N VAL A 35 -9.12 -2.90 8.50
CA VAL A 35 -8.01 -3.25 9.39
C VAL A 35 -7.93 -2.24 10.54
N MET A 36 -8.08 -0.95 10.26
CA MET A 36 -8.08 0.10 11.28
C MET A 36 -9.23 -0.07 12.28
N ASP A 37 -10.43 -0.36 11.80
CA ASP A 37 -11.60 -0.61 12.65
C ASP A 37 -11.41 -1.84 13.54
N ASN A 38 -10.73 -2.88 13.03
CA ASN A 38 -10.43 -4.10 13.79
C ASN A 38 -9.31 -3.92 14.85
N HIS A 39 -8.47 -2.90 14.71
CA HIS A 39 -7.33 -2.63 15.61
C HIS A 39 -7.56 -1.38 16.49
N ASP A 40 -8.81 -1.05 16.80
CA ASP A 40 -9.20 0.12 17.61
C ASP A 40 -8.60 1.46 17.09
N GLY A 41 -8.48 1.58 15.76
CA GLY A 41 -7.90 2.74 15.10
C GLY A 41 -6.39 2.89 15.29
N ARG A 42 -5.69 1.85 15.76
CA ARG A 42 -4.23 1.87 15.96
C ARG A 42 -3.50 1.27 14.76
N ILE A 43 -2.45 1.97 14.32
CA ILE A 43 -1.48 1.44 13.39
C ILE A 43 -0.31 0.87 14.21
N ASP A 44 -0.32 -0.44 14.41
CA ASP A 44 0.79 -1.22 14.98
C ASP A 44 1.37 -2.21 13.95
N TYR A 45 2.43 -2.92 14.33
CA TYR A 45 3.10 -3.87 13.44
C TYR A 45 2.14 -4.97 12.93
N ASP A 46 1.24 -5.43 13.79
CA ASP A 46 0.29 -6.49 13.45
C ASP A 46 -0.77 -5.98 12.48
N SER A 47 -1.29 -4.76 12.70
CA SER A 47 -2.25 -4.12 11.79
C SER A 47 -1.68 -3.95 10.37
N VAL A 48 -0.41 -3.53 10.24
CA VAL A 48 0.25 -3.42 8.94
C VAL A 48 0.39 -4.79 8.28
N HIS A 49 0.70 -5.82 9.08
CA HIS A 49 0.81 -7.20 8.59
C HIS A 49 -0.53 -7.79 8.12
N HIS A 50 -1.66 -7.24 8.57
CA HIS A 50 -3.00 -7.60 8.14
C HIS A 50 -3.47 -6.91 6.85
N MET A 51 -2.73 -5.91 6.34
CA MET A 51 -3.01 -5.21 5.07
C MET A 51 -2.48 -6.00 3.86
N ARG A 52 -3.05 -7.17 3.60
CA ARG A 52 -2.56 -8.11 2.57
C ARG A 52 -2.71 -7.56 1.15
N TYR A 53 -3.75 -6.80 0.88
CA TYR A 53 -3.97 -6.18 -0.43
C TYR A 53 -2.98 -5.03 -0.66
N LEU A 54 -2.65 -4.26 0.39
CA LEU A 54 -1.56 -3.27 0.31
C LEU A 54 -0.24 -3.93 -0.08
N GLU A 55 0.13 -5.03 0.56
CA GLU A 55 1.34 -5.79 0.23
C GLU A 55 1.30 -6.32 -1.21
N ALA A 56 0.15 -6.83 -1.66
CA ALA A 56 -0.03 -7.26 -3.05
C ALA A 56 0.14 -6.10 -4.05
N CYS A 57 -0.37 -4.91 -3.75
CA CYS A 57 -0.19 -3.72 -4.59
C CYS A 57 1.29 -3.30 -4.68
N ILE A 58 2.02 -3.35 -3.57
CA ILE A 58 3.46 -3.05 -3.56
C ILE A 58 4.24 -4.07 -4.40
N ASN A 59 3.95 -5.37 -4.22
CA ASN A 59 4.60 -6.44 -4.98
C ASN A 59 4.33 -6.34 -6.48
N GLU A 60 3.10 -6.02 -6.88
CA GLU A 60 2.77 -5.82 -8.30
C GLU A 60 3.44 -4.57 -8.87
N ASN A 61 3.55 -3.49 -8.09
CA ASN A 61 4.28 -2.29 -8.49
C ASN A 61 5.77 -2.59 -8.72
N LEU A 62 6.41 -3.34 -7.81
CA LEU A 62 7.81 -3.77 -7.96
C LEU A 62 8.01 -4.75 -9.12
N ARG A 63 7.00 -5.56 -9.47
CA ARG A 63 7.04 -6.42 -10.66
C ARG A 63 7.02 -5.61 -11.95
N ILE A 64 6.23 -4.54 -11.99
CA ILE A 64 6.13 -3.64 -13.15
C ILE A 64 7.37 -2.75 -13.26
N MET A 65 7.90 -2.32 -12.11
CA MET A 65 9.06 -1.43 -12.03
C MET A 65 10.08 -1.98 -11.01
N PRO A 66 11.02 -2.83 -11.48
CA PRO A 66 12.10 -3.38 -10.68
C PRO A 66 13.19 -2.37 -10.33
#